data_AF-A0A5C4VYL2-F1
#
_entry.id   AF-A0A5C4VYL2-F1
#
_cell.length_a   1.000
_cell.length_b   1.000
_cell.length_c   1.000
_cell.angle_alpha   90.00
_cell.angle_beta   90.00
_cell.angle_gamma   90.00
#
_symmetry.space_group_name_H-M   'P 1'
#
loop_
_entity.id
_entity.type
_entity.pdbx_description
1 polymer ?
#
loop_
_entity_poly.entity_id
_entity_poly.type
_entity_poly.pdbx_seq_one_letter_code
_entity_poly.pdbx_strand_id
1 'polypeptide(L)'
;MSDIEIGRAKRARCAYSFDDIAIVPSRRTRDPEEVSVDWQIDAYRFSLPILAAPMDSVMSPRTAIDFGRYGGLGVLNLEGLWTRYDDPEPLLEEVAGLQGEEATRRLQEIYTEPIRAELITARLREMRDAGVTVAGSLSPQRTKEFAKTVTDAGVDLFVIRGTTVSAEHVSSQAEPLNLKEFIYELDVPVIVGGCATHQAALHLMRTGAAGVLVGFGGGAAHTTRTVLGISVPVASAVADVAAARRDYLDESGGRYVHVIADGSIGTSGDLAKAIACGADAVMVGSPFARATDAPGRGFHWGAEAHHADLPRGQRVQFDQVGSIEEILFGPSRVADGTMNLVGALKRSMATTGYTELKEFQRVEVVAH
;
A
#
# COMPACT_ATOMS: atom_id res chain seq x y z
N MET A 1 -23.10 -7.83 12.51
CA MET A 1 -22.84 -6.63 13.33
C MET A 1 -24.16 -5.93 13.60
N SER A 2 -24.39 -5.47 14.83
CA SER A 2 -25.59 -4.69 15.17
C SER A 2 -25.42 -3.24 14.71
N ASP A 3 -26.31 -2.77 13.84
CA ASP A 3 -26.36 -1.36 13.45
C ASP A 3 -26.81 -0.49 14.63
N ILE A 4 -26.07 0.58 14.89
CA ILE A 4 -26.36 1.60 15.89
C ILE A 4 -27.24 2.67 15.27
N GLU A 5 -28.29 3.09 15.97
CA GLU A 5 -29.10 4.23 15.55
C GLU A 5 -28.37 5.55 15.88
N ILE A 6 -28.06 6.36 14.86
CA ILE A 6 -27.57 7.74 15.06
C ILE A 6 -28.75 8.67 15.34
N GLY A 7 -29.87 8.41 14.66
CA GLY A 7 -31.15 9.06 14.90
C GLY A 7 -32.22 8.42 14.02
N ARG A 8 -33.46 8.90 14.12
CA ARG A 8 -34.63 8.28 13.48
C ARG A 8 -34.51 8.03 11.97
N ALA A 9 -33.69 8.81 11.27
CA ALA A 9 -33.48 8.69 9.82
C ALA A 9 -32.14 8.05 9.42
N LYS A 10 -31.26 7.70 10.38
CA LYS A 10 -29.89 7.25 10.07
C LYS A 10 -29.39 6.19 11.03
N ARG A 11 -28.89 5.10 10.44
CA ARG A 11 -28.15 4.05 11.14
C ARG A 11 -26.69 4.10 10.73
N ALA A 12 -25.82 3.64 11.63
CA ALA A 12 -24.41 3.42 11.35
C ALA A 12 -24.00 2.01 11.77
N ARG A 13 -23.08 1.45 11.00
CA ARG A 13 -22.40 0.22 11.35
C ARG A 13 -21.22 0.54 12.25
N CYS A 14 -21.03 -0.25 13.30
CA CYS A 14 -19.81 -0.21 14.10
C CYS A 14 -18.64 -0.80 13.28
N ALA A 15 -17.49 -0.14 13.30
CA ALA A 15 -16.29 -0.52 12.58
C ALA A 15 -15.05 -0.18 13.41
N TYR A 16 -13.98 -0.94 13.20
CA TYR A 16 -12.77 -0.97 14.02
C TYR A 16 -11.53 -0.72 13.17
N SER A 17 -10.63 0.08 13.69
CA SER A 17 -9.27 0.30 13.22
C SER A 17 -8.32 -0.74 13.83
N PHE A 18 -7.04 -0.71 13.47
CA PHE A 18 -6.07 -1.59 14.13
C PHE A 18 -5.85 -1.22 15.60
N ASP A 19 -6.03 0.04 15.99
CA ASP A 19 -5.86 0.46 17.38
C ASP A 19 -6.99 -0.06 18.29
N ASP A 20 -8.15 -0.34 17.72
CA ASP A 20 -9.32 -0.83 18.47
C ASP A 20 -9.29 -2.36 18.70
N ILE A 21 -8.28 -3.07 18.15
CA ILE A 21 -8.21 -4.53 18.21
C ILE A 21 -6.85 -5.06 18.69
N ALA A 22 -6.85 -6.26 19.25
CA ALA A 22 -5.65 -6.98 19.65
C ALA A 22 -5.73 -8.46 19.25
N ILE A 23 -4.57 -9.05 18.97
CA ILE A 23 -4.43 -10.48 18.65
C ILE A 23 -4.33 -11.28 19.95
N VAL A 24 -5.10 -12.36 20.06
CA VAL A 24 -5.13 -13.22 21.25
C VAL A 24 -4.14 -14.37 21.11
N PRO A 25 -3.24 -14.60 22.08
CA PRO A 25 -2.38 -15.77 22.11
C PRO A 25 -3.17 -17.08 22.13
N SER A 26 -2.70 -18.09 21.40
CA SER A 26 -3.31 -19.43 21.44
C SER A 26 -2.66 -20.30 22.51
N ARG A 27 -3.20 -21.52 22.72
CA ARG A 27 -2.69 -22.48 23.71
C ARG A 27 -1.27 -22.98 23.40
N ARG A 28 -0.79 -22.90 22.16
CA ARG A 28 0.50 -23.44 21.74
C ARG A 28 1.35 -22.31 21.16
N THR A 29 2.61 -22.25 21.55
CA THR A 29 3.62 -21.36 20.95
C THR A 29 4.50 -22.15 19.98
N ARG A 30 5.17 -21.43 19.08
CA ARG A 30 6.21 -21.92 18.16
C ARG A 30 7.49 -21.14 18.37
N ASP A 31 8.57 -21.61 17.75
CA ASP A 31 9.80 -20.83 17.66
C ASP A 31 9.70 -19.85 16.46
N PRO A 32 10.05 -18.56 16.62
CA PRO A 32 9.99 -17.58 15.53
C PRO A 32 10.79 -17.98 14.28
N GLU A 33 11.83 -18.77 14.45
CA GLU A 33 12.67 -19.32 13.39
C GLU A 33 11.92 -20.32 12.50
N GLU A 34 10.87 -20.97 13.01
CA GLU A 34 9.99 -21.87 12.26
C GLU A 34 8.90 -21.14 11.47
N VAL A 35 8.78 -19.81 11.64
CA VAL A 35 7.74 -19.01 10.97
C VAL A 35 8.19 -18.58 9.58
N SER A 36 7.40 -18.98 8.58
CA SER A 36 7.45 -18.46 7.23
C SER A 36 6.58 -17.21 7.11
N VAL A 37 7.15 -16.19 6.46
CA VAL A 37 6.44 -14.97 6.07
C VAL A 37 6.50 -14.78 4.55
N ASP A 38 6.81 -15.85 3.82
CA ASP A 38 6.88 -15.83 2.36
C ASP A 38 5.51 -15.48 1.78
N TRP A 39 5.54 -14.63 0.76
CA TRP A 39 4.36 -14.21 0.02
C TRP A 39 4.54 -14.52 -1.45
N GLN A 40 3.57 -15.21 -2.03
CA GLN A 40 3.50 -15.45 -3.46
C GLN A 40 2.26 -14.78 -4.01
N ILE A 41 2.40 -14.03 -5.10
CA ILE A 41 1.30 -13.48 -5.90
C ILE A 41 1.59 -13.77 -7.37
N ASP A 42 0.63 -14.40 -8.05
CA ASP A 42 0.82 -14.89 -9.42
C ASP A 42 2.10 -15.78 -9.51
N ALA A 43 2.98 -15.52 -10.48
CA ALA A 43 4.26 -16.22 -10.64
C ALA A 43 5.38 -15.71 -9.71
N TYR A 44 5.17 -14.60 -8.99
CA TYR A 44 6.22 -13.91 -8.23
C TYR A 44 6.25 -14.32 -6.77
N ARG A 45 7.45 -14.56 -6.25
CA ARG A 45 7.70 -14.97 -4.87
C ARG A 45 8.55 -13.93 -4.16
N PHE A 46 8.13 -13.59 -2.96
CA PHE A 46 8.77 -12.63 -2.05
C PHE A 46 9.00 -13.33 -0.72
N SER A 47 10.15 -13.08 -0.08
CA SER A 47 10.41 -13.57 1.28
C SER A 47 9.77 -12.68 2.36
N LEU A 48 9.14 -11.57 1.94
CA LEU A 48 8.43 -10.64 2.79
C LEU A 48 7.01 -10.40 2.25
N PRO A 49 5.99 -10.30 3.12
CA PRO A 49 4.63 -9.95 2.73
C PRO A 49 4.44 -8.43 2.70
N ILE A 50 5.42 -7.70 2.17
CA ILE A 50 5.49 -6.23 2.24
C ILE A 50 5.79 -5.67 0.85
N LEU A 51 4.92 -4.75 0.43
CA LEU A 51 5.14 -3.82 -0.66
C LEU A 51 5.51 -2.46 -0.08
N ALA A 52 6.54 -1.81 -0.60
CA ALA A 52 6.79 -0.41 -0.26
C ALA A 52 5.89 0.51 -1.09
N ALA A 53 5.22 1.44 -0.43
CA ALA A 53 4.24 2.31 -1.07
C ALA A 53 4.90 3.23 -2.11
N PRO A 54 4.24 3.45 -3.27
CA PRO A 54 4.77 4.28 -4.36
C PRO A 54 4.65 5.77 -4.02
N MET A 55 5.53 6.23 -3.13
CA MET A 55 5.64 7.63 -2.71
C MET A 55 7.08 8.09 -2.95
N ASP A 56 7.28 9.25 -3.58
CA ASP A 56 8.62 9.72 -3.94
C ASP A 56 9.53 9.94 -2.73
N SER A 57 8.92 10.23 -1.57
CA SER A 57 9.59 10.36 -0.27
C SER A 57 10.19 9.05 0.26
N VAL A 58 9.84 7.90 -0.31
CA VAL A 58 10.23 6.58 0.18
C VAL A 58 10.87 5.77 -0.93
N MET A 59 10.24 5.72 -2.11
CA MET A 59 10.61 4.86 -3.22
C MET A 59 11.23 5.66 -4.37
N SER A 60 12.56 5.65 -4.43
CA SER A 60 13.36 5.97 -5.60
C SER A 60 13.70 4.68 -6.36
N PRO A 61 14.24 4.75 -7.59
CA PRO A 61 14.76 3.57 -8.27
C PRO A 61 15.77 2.79 -7.39
N ARG A 62 16.70 3.51 -6.74
CA ARG A 62 17.67 2.93 -5.80
C ARG A 62 16.99 2.22 -4.62
N THR A 63 16.10 2.89 -3.91
CA THR A 63 15.47 2.26 -2.72
C THR A 63 14.51 1.15 -3.10
N ALA A 64 13.88 1.20 -4.28
CA ALA A 64 13.07 0.09 -4.79
C ALA A 64 13.92 -1.15 -5.12
N ILE A 65 15.11 -0.95 -5.70
CA ILE A 65 16.10 -2.03 -5.93
C ILE A 65 16.54 -2.64 -4.60
N ASP A 66 16.94 -1.81 -3.63
CA ASP A 66 17.38 -2.29 -2.33
C ASP A 66 16.25 -3.06 -1.62
N PHE A 67 15.01 -2.55 -1.67
CA PHE A 67 13.84 -3.22 -1.12
C PHE A 67 13.57 -4.59 -1.77
N GLY A 68 13.75 -4.69 -3.10
CA GLY A 68 13.68 -5.95 -3.83
C GLY A 68 14.74 -6.96 -3.40
N ARG A 69 15.97 -6.50 -3.12
CA ARG A 69 17.05 -7.35 -2.58
C ARG A 69 16.80 -7.82 -1.16
N TYR A 70 16.08 -7.03 -0.37
CA TYR A 70 15.59 -7.43 0.96
C TYR A 70 14.41 -8.42 0.88
N GLY A 71 13.92 -8.73 -0.32
CA GLY A 71 12.92 -9.77 -0.57
C GLY A 71 11.47 -9.31 -0.41
N GLY A 72 11.23 -7.99 -0.37
CA GLY A 72 9.91 -7.40 -0.54
C GLY A 72 9.70 -6.89 -1.97
N LEU A 73 8.61 -6.14 -2.19
CA LEU A 73 8.32 -5.51 -3.49
C LEU A 73 8.40 -3.99 -3.41
N GLY A 74 9.44 -3.39 -4.00
CA GLY A 74 9.54 -1.95 -4.17
C GLY A 74 8.64 -1.47 -5.31
N VAL A 75 7.66 -0.61 -5.04
CA VAL A 75 6.75 -0.07 -6.07
C VAL A 75 7.13 1.37 -6.38
N LEU A 76 7.54 1.65 -7.61
CA LEU A 76 7.89 3.01 -8.04
C LEU A 76 6.64 3.84 -8.35
N ASN A 77 6.62 5.11 -7.96
CA ASN A 77 5.58 6.06 -8.38
C ASN A 77 5.86 6.55 -9.81
N LEU A 78 5.10 6.07 -10.79
CA LEU A 78 5.35 6.40 -12.20
C LEU A 78 4.73 7.74 -12.63
N GLU A 79 3.95 8.36 -11.76
CA GLU A 79 3.45 9.74 -11.92
C GLU A 79 4.10 10.71 -10.92
N GLY A 80 5.17 10.27 -10.25
CA GLY A 80 5.92 11.03 -9.25
C GLY A 80 7.05 11.89 -9.80
N LEU A 81 7.92 12.38 -8.92
CA LEU A 81 9.07 13.21 -9.30
C LEU A 81 10.12 12.44 -10.11
N TRP A 82 10.29 11.15 -9.82
CA TRP A 82 11.29 10.27 -10.48
C TRP A 82 11.05 10.08 -11.99
N THR A 83 9.85 10.39 -12.47
CA THR A 83 9.45 10.34 -13.89
C THR A 83 9.12 11.71 -14.48
N ARG A 84 9.35 12.80 -13.74
CA ARG A 84 9.21 14.19 -14.20
C ARG A 84 10.57 14.88 -14.34
N TYR A 85 11.52 14.51 -13.49
CA TYR A 85 12.86 15.11 -13.43
C TYR A 85 13.97 14.07 -13.67
N ASP A 86 15.05 14.49 -14.35
CA ASP A 86 16.22 13.64 -14.56
C ASP A 86 16.92 13.35 -13.23
N ASP A 87 16.92 14.35 -12.34
CA ASP A 87 17.36 14.26 -10.96
C ASP A 87 16.40 15.04 -10.03
N PRO A 88 15.52 14.35 -9.29
CA PRO A 88 14.63 14.99 -8.33
C PRO A 88 15.24 15.18 -6.94
N GLU A 89 16.46 14.70 -6.65
CA GLU A 89 17.06 14.78 -5.31
C GLU A 89 17.15 16.22 -4.76
N PRO A 90 17.57 17.24 -5.55
CA PRO A 90 17.57 18.63 -5.07
C PRO A 90 16.18 19.14 -4.68
N LEU A 91 15.13 18.71 -5.39
CA LEU A 91 13.74 19.09 -5.11
C LEU A 91 13.23 18.42 -3.82
N LEU A 92 13.62 17.16 -3.60
CA LEU A 92 13.29 16.44 -2.37
C LEU A 92 13.98 17.08 -1.16
N GLU A 93 15.24 17.46 -1.29
CA GLU A 93 15.98 18.19 -0.26
C GLU A 93 15.35 19.55 0.04
N GLU A 94 14.98 20.31 -1.00
CA GLU A 94 14.28 21.58 -0.86
C GLU A 94 12.98 21.40 -0.07
N VAL A 95 12.10 20.49 -0.50
CA VAL A 95 10.81 20.23 0.17
C VAL A 95 10.99 19.73 1.60
N ALA A 96 12.05 18.98 1.90
CA ALA A 96 12.35 18.56 3.28
C ALA A 96 12.64 19.77 4.19
N GLY A 97 13.28 20.83 3.68
CA GLY A 97 13.60 22.05 4.42
C GLY A 97 12.42 23.01 4.65
N LEU A 98 11.36 22.93 3.83
CA LEU A 98 10.20 23.82 3.91
C LEU A 98 9.28 23.48 5.09
N GLN A 99 8.39 24.40 5.47
CA GLN A 99 7.44 24.23 6.59
C GLN A 99 6.01 24.62 6.19
N GLY A 100 5.02 23.98 6.84
CA GLY A 100 3.60 24.33 6.71
C GLY A 100 3.12 24.45 5.25
N GLU A 101 2.40 25.54 4.97
CA GLU A 101 1.78 25.82 3.66
C GLU A 101 2.80 26.01 2.53
N GLU A 102 4.02 26.47 2.85
CA GLU A 102 5.07 26.66 1.86
C GLU A 102 5.49 25.32 1.24
N ALA A 103 5.59 24.27 2.06
CA ALA A 103 5.88 22.92 1.58
C ALA A 103 4.74 22.40 0.68
N THR A 104 3.48 22.62 1.06
CA THR A 104 2.33 22.21 0.23
C THR A 104 2.34 22.93 -1.12
N ARG A 105 2.54 24.25 -1.13
CA ARG A 105 2.61 25.03 -2.37
C ARG A 105 3.75 24.58 -3.26
N ARG A 106 4.93 24.31 -2.67
CA ARG A 106 6.09 23.84 -3.43
C ARG A 106 5.85 22.45 -4.02
N LEU A 107 5.28 21.55 -3.25
CA LEU A 107 4.84 20.24 -3.72
C LEU A 107 3.85 20.39 -4.89
N GLN A 108 2.82 21.22 -4.77
CA GLN A 108 1.88 21.45 -5.88
C GLN A 108 2.60 21.94 -7.14
N GLU A 109 3.54 22.88 -7.01
CA GLU A 109 4.32 23.43 -8.13
C GLU A 109 5.17 22.35 -8.82
N ILE A 110 6.03 21.64 -8.09
CA ILE A 110 6.98 20.69 -8.71
C ILE A 110 6.28 19.48 -9.36
N TYR A 111 5.08 19.11 -8.88
CA TYR A 111 4.28 18.04 -9.49
C TYR A 111 3.46 18.51 -10.71
N THR A 112 3.48 19.80 -11.07
CA THR A 112 2.89 20.27 -12.35
C THR A 112 3.73 19.90 -13.57
N GLU A 113 5.04 19.71 -13.40
CA GLU A 113 5.96 19.33 -14.49
C GLU A 113 5.48 18.04 -15.17
N PRO A 114 5.28 17.99 -16.49
CA PRO A 114 4.72 16.82 -17.15
C PRO A 114 5.47 15.51 -16.88
N ILE A 115 4.74 14.41 -16.83
CA ILE A 115 5.32 13.06 -16.76
C ILE A 115 6.03 12.77 -18.09
N ARG A 116 7.26 12.29 -18.02
CA ARG A 116 8.10 11.93 -19.17
C ARG A 116 8.14 10.42 -19.38
N ALA A 117 7.59 9.95 -20.50
CA ALA A 117 7.50 8.53 -20.83
C ALA A 117 8.88 7.84 -20.95
N GLU A 118 9.87 8.58 -21.43
CA GLU A 118 11.26 8.15 -21.50
C GLU A 118 11.85 7.89 -20.11
N LEU A 119 11.48 8.68 -19.10
CA LEU A 119 11.93 8.47 -17.73
C LEU A 119 11.22 7.29 -17.08
N ILE A 120 9.92 7.08 -17.32
CA ILE A 120 9.23 5.84 -16.91
C ILE A 120 10.03 4.63 -17.39
N THR A 121 10.35 4.60 -18.69
CA THR A 121 11.09 3.51 -19.31
C THR A 121 12.48 3.36 -18.70
N ALA A 122 13.20 4.47 -18.53
CA ALA A 122 14.55 4.46 -17.95
C ALA A 122 14.57 3.92 -16.52
N ARG A 123 13.64 4.34 -15.65
CA ARG A 123 13.62 3.92 -14.24
C ARG A 123 13.22 2.45 -14.09
N LEU A 124 12.26 1.97 -14.87
CA LEU A 124 11.86 0.56 -14.85
C LEU A 124 12.99 -0.35 -15.36
N ARG A 125 13.73 0.08 -16.39
CA ARG A 125 14.92 -0.64 -16.87
C ARG A 125 16.05 -0.66 -15.85
N GLU A 126 16.29 0.45 -15.15
CA GLU A 126 17.28 0.51 -14.06
C GLU A 126 16.98 -0.56 -12.99
N MET A 127 15.72 -0.71 -12.58
CA MET A 127 15.30 -1.75 -11.64
C MET A 127 15.47 -3.16 -12.22
N ARG A 128 15.10 -3.35 -13.49
CA ARG A 128 15.24 -4.63 -14.21
C ARG A 128 16.69 -5.07 -14.32
N ASP A 129 17.59 -4.17 -14.68
CA ASP A 129 19.02 -4.43 -14.85
C ASP A 129 19.69 -4.80 -13.50
N ALA A 130 19.11 -4.36 -12.39
CA ALA A 130 19.52 -4.79 -11.05
C ALA A 130 19.03 -6.19 -10.64
N GLY A 131 18.20 -6.83 -11.48
CA GLY A 131 17.73 -8.22 -11.30
C GLY A 131 16.63 -8.40 -10.26
N VAL A 132 15.93 -7.34 -9.87
CA VAL A 132 14.79 -7.41 -8.93
C VAL A 132 13.46 -7.44 -9.70
N THR A 133 12.40 -7.93 -9.05
CA THR A 133 11.03 -7.82 -9.60
C THR A 133 10.62 -6.35 -9.73
N VAL A 134 10.15 -5.97 -10.91
CA VAL A 134 9.86 -4.58 -11.28
C VAL A 134 8.37 -4.28 -11.08
N ALA A 135 8.04 -3.39 -10.14
CA ALA A 135 6.69 -2.87 -9.98
C ALA A 135 6.63 -1.36 -10.10
N GLY A 136 5.59 -0.88 -10.76
CA GLY A 136 5.31 0.55 -10.91
C GLY A 136 3.83 0.85 -10.69
N SER A 137 3.55 2.05 -10.22
CA SER A 137 2.20 2.50 -9.88
C SER A 137 1.77 3.70 -10.72
N LEU A 138 0.53 3.66 -11.19
CA LEU A 138 -0.16 4.80 -11.82
C LEU A 138 -1.56 4.95 -11.22
N SER A 139 -2.07 6.17 -11.23
CA SER A 139 -3.50 6.42 -11.00
C SER A 139 -4.34 5.84 -12.14
N PRO A 140 -5.65 5.56 -11.93
CA PRO A 140 -6.52 5.11 -13.01
C PRO A 140 -6.51 6.04 -14.24
N GLN A 141 -6.42 7.36 -14.01
CA GLN A 141 -6.39 8.36 -15.08
C GLN A 141 -5.11 8.24 -15.92
N ARG A 142 -3.95 8.14 -15.26
CA ARG A 142 -2.65 8.04 -15.94
C ARG A 142 -2.38 6.65 -16.51
N THR A 143 -3.05 5.63 -16.00
CA THR A 143 -3.00 4.28 -16.55
C THR A 143 -3.47 4.27 -18.00
N LYS A 144 -4.59 4.93 -18.34
CA LYS A 144 -5.08 5.02 -19.73
C LYS A 144 -4.05 5.64 -20.68
N GLU A 145 -3.22 6.56 -20.18
CA GLU A 145 -2.23 7.29 -20.96
C GLU A 145 -0.90 6.53 -21.11
N PHE A 146 -0.39 5.94 -20.04
CA PHE A 146 0.99 5.42 -19.98
C PHE A 146 1.10 3.89 -19.89
N ALA A 147 -0.02 3.15 -19.85
CA ALA A 147 0.00 1.68 -19.75
C ALA A 147 0.91 1.01 -20.78
N LYS A 148 0.86 1.47 -22.04
CA LYS A 148 1.72 0.94 -23.10
C LYS A 148 3.21 1.19 -22.80
N THR A 149 3.57 2.40 -22.40
CA THR A 149 4.95 2.74 -22.00
C THR A 149 5.44 1.84 -20.86
N VAL A 150 4.59 1.60 -19.86
CA VAL A 150 4.92 0.77 -18.69
C VAL A 150 5.09 -0.71 -19.07
N THR A 151 4.21 -1.24 -19.90
CA THR A 151 4.28 -2.63 -20.38
C THR A 151 5.45 -2.85 -21.34
N ASP A 152 5.67 -1.96 -22.31
CA ASP A 152 6.80 -1.99 -23.25
C ASP A 152 8.16 -1.86 -22.53
N ALA A 153 8.21 -1.18 -21.38
CA ALA A 153 9.39 -1.11 -20.52
C ALA A 153 9.67 -2.41 -19.76
N GLY A 154 8.73 -3.36 -19.77
CA GLY A 154 8.78 -4.59 -19.00
C GLY A 154 8.53 -4.28 -17.53
N VAL A 155 7.28 -4.04 -17.14
CA VAL A 155 6.87 -4.14 -15.74
C VAL A 155 6.52 -5.60 -15.43
N ASP A 156 6.87 -6.09 -14.24
CA ASP A 156 6.55 -7.45 -13.80
C ASP A 156 5.19 -7.49 -13.07
N LEU A 157 4.91 -6.48 -12.22
CA LEU A 157 3.60 -6.25 -11.60
C LEU A 157 3.16 -4.79 -11.78
N PHE A 158 1.97 -4.58 -12.33
CA PHE A 158 1.44 -3.23 -12.53
C PHE A 158 0.44 -2.88 -11.42
N VAL A 159 0.68 -1.76 -10.73
CA VAL A 159 -0.18 -1.28 -9.66
C VAL A 159 -1.04 -0.11 -10.16
N ILE A 160 -2.37 -0.28 -10.14
CA ILE A 160 -3.33 0.79 -10.40
C ILE A 160 -3.86 1.29 -9.05
N ARG A 161 -3.34 2.43 -8.60
CA ARG A 161 -3.58 2.93 -7.24
C ARG A 161 -4.18 4.33 -7.24
N GLY A 162 -5.28 4.52 -6.55
CA GLY A 162 -5.83 5.83 -6.17
C GLY A 162 -6.41 5.78 -4.76
N THR A 163 -6.73 6.94 -4.17
CA THR A 163 -7.32 7.02 -2.81
C THR A 163 -8.63 6.23 -2.72
N THR A 164 -9.45 6.27 -3.76
CA THR A 164 -10.66 5.43 -3.90
C THR A 164 -10.80 5.05 -5.36
N VAL A 165 -10.84 3.75 -5.62
CA VAL A 165 -11.02 3.20 -6.97
C VAL A 165 -12.26 2.32 -6.99
N SER A 166 -13.17 2.63 -7.90
CA SER A 166 -14.31 1.79 -8.24
C SER A 166 -14.06 1.12 -9.59
N ALA A 167 -14.57 -0.10 -9.77
CA ALA A 167 -14.54 -0.78 -11.06
C ALA A 167 -15.33 -0.01 -12.14
N GLU A 168 -16.35 0.72 -11.72
CA GLU A 168 -17.19 1.58 -12.56
C GLU A 168 -16.99 3.02 -12.10
N HIS A 169 -16.24 3.80 -12.86
CA HIS A 169 -16.21 5.25 -12.71
C HIS A 169 -17.18 5.84 -13.73
N VAL A 170 -17.99 6.83 -13.34
CA VAL A 170 -18.92 7.52 -14.23
C VAL A 170 -18.50 8.97 -14.30
N SER A 171 -18.15 9.44 -15.49
CA SER A 171 -17.79 10.83 -15.75
C SER A 171 -18.55 11.35 -16.96
N SER A 172 -19.06 12.57 -16.86
CA SER A 172 -19.66 13.30 -17.98
C SER A 172 -18.63 14.12 -18.77
N GLN A 173 -17.39 14.21 -18.29
CA GLN A 173 -16.33 15.05 -18.89
C GLN A 173 -15.25 14.27 -19.62
N ALA A 174 -15.03 12.99 -19.27
CA ALA A 174 -14.06 12.12 -19.91
C ALA A 174 -14.57 10.68 -19.90
N GLU A 175 -14.24 9.90 -20.93
CA GLU A 175 -14.56 8.48 -20.97
C GLU A 175 -13.75 7.73 -19.89
N PRO A 176 -14.43 7.16 -18.88
CA PRO A 176 -13.77 6.43 -17.79
C PRO A 176 -13.01 5.20 -18.29
N LEU A 177 -11.93 4.83 -17.59
CA LEU A 177 -11.24 3.57 -17.85
C LEU A 177 -12.13 2.40 -17.44
N ASN A 178 -12.52 1.54 -18.37
CA ASN A 178 -13.15 0.27 -18.05
C ASN A 178 -12.08 -0.70 -17.54
N LEU A 179 -11.93 -0.78 -16.22
CA LEU A 179 -10.89 -1.59 -15.59
C LEU A 179 -11.01 -3.08 -15.93
N LYS A 180 -12.22 -3.59 -16.20
CA LYS A 180 -12.40 -5.00 -16.56
C LYS A 180 -11.81 -5.32 -17.92
N GLU A 181 -12.14 -4.54 -18.94
CA GLU A 181 -11.57 -4.72 -20.28
C GLU A 181 -10.07 -4.50 -20.26
N PHE A 182 -9.65 -3.39 -19.63
CA PHE A 182 -8.24 -3.01 -19.57
C PHE A 182 -7.36 -4.06 -18.86
N ILE A 183 -7.75 -4.53 -17.67
CA ILE A 183 -6.95 -5.52 -16.93
C ILE A 183 -6.93 -6.87 -17.67
N TYR A 184 -8.01 -7.22 -18.36
CA TYR A 184 -8.07 -8.46 -19.12
C TYR A 184 -7.18 -8.46 -20.37
N GLU A 185 -6.92 -7.28 -20.96
CA GLU A 185 -6.04 -7.11 -22.11
C GLU A 185 -4.55 -7.03 -21.74
N LEU A 186 -4.22 -6.87 -20.45
CA LEU A 186 -2.84 -6.79 -19.98
C LEU A 186 -2.26 -8.19 -19.73
N ASP A 187 -1.09 -8.44 -20.32
CA ASP A 187 -0.30 -9.67 -20.09
C ASP A 187 0.52 -9.64 -18.78
N VAL A 188 0.30 -8.64 -17.92
CA VAL A 188 0.98 -8.47 -16.63
C VAL A 188 -0.02 -8.53 -15.49
N PRO A 189 0.31 -9.19 -14.36
CA PRO A 189 -0.59 -9.21 -13.21
C PRO A 189 -0.79 -7.80 -12.65
N VAL A 190 -2.06 -7.47 -12.41
CA VAL A 190 -2.47 -6.15 -11.92
C VAL A 190 -2.87 -6.23 -10.45
N ILE A 191 -2.35 -5.30 -9.65
CA ILE A 191 -2.84 -4.99 -8.30
C ILE A 191 -3.64 -3.68 -8.38
N VAL A 192 -4.88 -3.67 -7.90
CA VAL A 192 -5.78 -2.50 -8.05
C VAL A 192 -6.43 -2.07 -6.75
N GLY A 193 -6.54 -0.76 -6.51
CA GLY A 193 -7.31 -0.19 -5.41
C GLY A 193 -7.02 1.30 -5.21
N GLY A 194 -7.38 1.97 -4.12
CA GLY A 194 -7.91 1.43 -2.87
C GLY A 194 -9.42 1.21 -2.85
N CYS A 195 -9.83 0.14 -2.16
CA CYS A 195 -11.23 -0.16 -1.84
C CYS A 195 -11.38 -0.36 -0.32
N ALA A 196 -12.59 -0.23 0.20
CA ALA A 196 -12.82 -0.38 1.64
C ALA A 196 -14.13 -1.10 1.99
N THR A 197 -14.82 -1.65 0.98
CA THR A 197 -16.10 -2.35 1.17
C THR A 197 -16.08 -3.67 0.42
N HIS A 198 -16.87 -4.63 0.93
CA HIS A 198 -17.05 -5.94 0.29
C HIS A 198 -17.45 -5.82 -1.20
N GLN A 199 -18.46 -5.02 -1.51
CA GLN A 199 -18.97 -4.87 -2.88
C GLN A 199 -17.95 -4.25 -3.83
N ALA A 200 -17.25 -3.20 -3.41
CA ALA A 200 -16.23 -2.57 -4.25
C ALA A 200 -15.09 -3.54 -4.55
N ALA A 201 -14.63 -4.28 -3.54
CA ALA A 201 -13.58 -5.28 -3.71
C ALA A 201 -14.02 -6.44 -4.62
N LEU A 202 -15.24 -6.95 -4.46
CA LEU A 202 -15.77 -8.01 -5.33
C LEU A 202 -15.80 -7.57 -6.79
N HIS A 203 -16.19 -6.32 -7.07
CA HIS A 203 -16.15 -5.76 -8.42
C HIS A 203 -14.72 -5.65 -8.96
N LEU A 204 -13.76 -5.20 -8.14
CA LEU A 204 -12.35 -5.17 -8.52
C LEU A 204 -11.80 -6.58 -8.79
N MET A 205 -12.15 -7.59 -7.98
CA MET A 205 -11.73 -8.97 -8.22
C MET A 205 -12.24 -9.49 -9.57
N ARG A 206 -13.50 -9.17 -9.92
CA ARG A 206 -14.12 -9.54 -11.22
C ARG A 206 -13.48 -8.88 -12.44
N THR A 207 -12.65 -7.85 -12.26
CA THR A 207 -11.86 -7.27 -13.37
C THR A 207 -10.74 -8.21 -13.83
N GLY A 208 -10.36 -9.18 -13.01
CA GLY A 208 -9.21 -10.04 -13.26
C GLY A 208 -7.93 -9.55 -12.59
N ALA A 209 -8.03 -8.71 -11.55
CA ALA A 209 -6.88 -8.33 -10.74
C ALA A 209 -6.27 -9.56 -10.00
N ALA A 210 -4.95 -9.57 -9.86
CA ALA A 210 -4.22 -10.54 -9.05
C ALA A 210 -4.27 -10.18 -7.55
N GLY A 211 -4.41 -8.89 -7.23
CA GLY A 211 -4.57 -8.39 -5.87
C GLY A 211 -5.41 -7.11 -5.80
N VAL A 212 -5.99 -6.87 -4.62
CA VAL A 212 -6.74 -5.65 -4.31
C VAL A 212 -6.12 -4.90 -3.14
N LEU A 213 -5.95 -3.58 -3.28
CA LEU A 213 -5.49 -2.71 -2.19
C LEU A 213 -6.69 -2.31 -1.32
N VAL A 214 -6.56 -2.48 0.00
CA VAL A 214 -7.61 -2.20 0.97
C VAL A 214 -7.23 -1.05 1.88
N GLY A 215 -8.04 0.01 1.84
CA GLY A 215 -7.77 1.26 2.53
C GLY A 215 -7.63 2.42 1.55
N PHE A 216 -7.30 3.58 2.10
CA PHE A 216 -7.19 4.85 1.36
C PHE A 216 -5.73 5.32 1.24
N GLY A 217 -4.75 4.49 1.64
CA GLY A 217 -3.32 4.73 1.47
C GLY A 217 -2.69 5.88 2.30
N GLY A 218 -1.36 5.87 2.33
CA GLY A 218 -0.50 7.07 2.27
C GLY A 218 -0.76 8.25 3.20
N GLY A 219 -0.98 8.07 4.51
CA GLY A 219 -1.23 9.18 5.45
C GLY A 219 -2.50 10.00 5.18
N ALA A 220 -3.11 9.81 4.00
CA ALA A 220 -4.29 10.47 3.48
C ALA A 220 -5.53 10.11 4.27
N ALA A 221 -5.54 8.98 5.00
CA ALA A 221 -6.65 8.61 5.87
C ALA A 221 -7.00 9.72 6.86
N HIS A 222 -6.01 10.41 7.43
CA HIS A 222 -6.26 11.42 8.46
C HIS A 222 -6.93 12.67 7.88
N THR A 223 -6.43 13.18 6.76
CA THR A 223 -6.92 14.41 6.13
C THR A 223 -8.08 14.18 5.17
N THR A 224 -8.21 13.03 4.51
CA THR A 224 -9.43 12.68 3.73
C THR A 224 -10.65 12.60 4.64
N ARG A 225 -10.49 12.01 5.84
CA ARG A 225 -11.54 12.02 6.86
C ARG A 225 -11.92 13.45 7.25
N THR A 226 -10.93 14.30 7.50
CA THR A 226 -11.18 15.69 7.94
C THR A 226 -11.75 16.58 6.82
N VAL A 227 -11.24 16.44 5.59
CA VAL A 227 -11.59 17.30 4.45
C VAL A 227 -12.88 16.84 3.77
N LEU A 228 -13.10 15.53 3.62
CA LEU A 228 -14.25 14.97 2.89
C LEU A 228 -15.28 14.27 3.79
N GLY A 229 -14.96 13.96 5.04
CA GLY A 229 -15.81 13.14 5.91
C GLY A 229 -15.84 11.66 5.54
N ILE A 230 -14.94 11.21 4.65
CA ILE A 230 -14.90 9.84 4.13
C ILE A 230 -13.78 9.07 4.83
N SER A 231 -14.15 7.98 5.50
CA SER A 231 -13.21 7.06 6.12
C SER A 231 -13.90 5.72 6.41
N VAL A 232 -13.14 4.64 6.30
CA VAL A 232 -13.54 3.31 6.80
C VAL A 232 -12.40 2.80 7.67
N PRO A 233 -12.66 2.41 8.93
CA PRO A 233 -11.65 1.83 9.79
C PRO A 233 -11.03 0.56 9.18
N VAL A 234 -9.69 0.54 9.09
CA VAL A 234 -8.96 -0.41 8.23
C VAL A 234 -9.11 -1.88 8.66
N ALA A 235 -9.23 -2.20 9.94
CA ALA A 235 -9.36 -3.59 10.38
C ALA A 235 -10.68 -4.19 9.88
N SER A 236 -11.78 -3.43 9.99
CA SER A 236 -13.07 -3.80 9.41
C SER A 236 -13.06 -3.84 7.89
N ALA A 237 -12.37 -2.90 7.23
CA ALA A 237 -12.25 -2.90 5.77
C ALA A 237 -11.51 -4.16 5.27
N VAL A 238 -10.36 -4.50 5.86
CA VAL A 238 -9.59 -5.70 5.50
C VAL A 238 -10.42 -6.97 5.71
N ALA A 239 -11.12 -7.08 6.84
CA ALA A 239 -11.98 -8.23 7.11
C ALA A 239 -13.16 -8.36 6.10
N ASP A 240 -13.80 -7.25 5.75
CA ASP A 240 -14.87 -7.24 4.74
C ASP A 240 -14.37 -7.64 3.35
N VAL A 241 -13.20 -7.15 2.96
CA VAL A 241 -12.59 -7.48 1.67
C VAL A 241 -12.05 -8.92 1.65
N ALA A 242 -11.53 -9.42 2.78
CA ALA A 242 -11.19 -10.83 2.95
C ALA A 242 -12.42 -11.76 2.80
N ALA A 243 -13.60 -11.30 3.23
CA ALA A 243 -14.86 -11.99 2.96
C ALA A 243 -15.25 -11.93 1.47
N ALA A 244 -15.09 -10.77 0.82
CA ALA A 244 -15.33 -10.65 -0.62
C ALA A 244 -14.42 -11.58 -1.43
N ARG A 245 -13.14 -11.72 -1.05
CA ARG A 245 -12.20 -12.66 -1.67
C ARG A 245 -12.70 -14.09 -1.55
N ARG A 246 -13.20 -14.51 -0.39
CA ARG A 246 -13.74 -15.86 -0.21
C ARG A 246 -14.94 -16.09 -1.12
N ASP A 247 -15.87 -15.14 -1.16
CA ASP A 247 -17.07 -15.26 -2.00
C ASP A 247 -16.68 -15.29 -3.50
N TYR A 248 -15.67 -14.51 -3.91
CA TYR A 248 -15.13 -14.54 -5.27
C TYR A 248 -14.39 -15.85 -5.58
N LEU A 249 -13.66 -16.41 -4.62
CA LEU A 249 -12.97 -17.69 -4.77
C LEU A 249 -13.98 -18.80 -5.11
N ASP A 250 -15.14 -18.80 -4.43
CA ASP A 250 -16.24 -19.70 -4.69
C ASP A 250 -16.91 -19.40 -6.05
N GLU A 251 -17.20 -18.13 -6.35
CA GLU A 251 -17.81 -17.69 -7.61
C GLU A 251 -16.97 -18.06 -8.85
N SER A 252 -15.65 -17.89 -8.75
CA SER A 252 -14.69 -18.10 -9.85
C SER A 252 -14.24 -19.56 -9.99
N GLY A 253 -14.61 -20.44 -9.06
CA GLY A 253 -14.17 -21.84 -9.06
C GLY A 253 -12.70 -22.04 -8.66
N GLY A 254 -12.12 -21.11 -7.89
CA GLY A 254 -10.78 -21.27 -7.33
C GLY A 254 -9.77 -20.16 -7.61
N ARG A 255 -10.19 -19.03 -8.21
CA ARG A 255 -9.29 -17.90 -8.41
C ARG A 255 -9.07 -17.12 -7.11
N TYR A 256 -7.86 -17.21 -6.57
CA TYR A 256 -7.47 -16.50 -5.35
C TYR A 256 -6.96 -15.09 -5.69
N VAL A 257 -7.65 -14.05 -5.25
CA VAL A 257 -7.20 -12.66 -5.37
C VAL A 257 -6.63 -12.20 -4.05
N HIS A 258 -5.40 -11.70 -4.06
CA HIS A 258 -4.73 -11.27 -2.83
C HIS A 258 -5.38 -10.03 -2.22
N VAL A 259 -5.50 -10.01 -0.90
CA VAL A 259 -5.93 -8.83 -0.14
C VAL A 259 -4.70 -8.14 0.43
N ILE A 260 -4.44 -6.90 0.02
CA ILE A 260 -3.25 -6.16 0.42
C ILE A 260 -3.70 -4.95 1.24
N ALA A 261 -3.38 -4.90 2.52
CA ALA A 261 -3.75 -3.75 3.36
C ALA A 261 -2.87 -2.54 3.01
N ASP A 262 -3.49 -1.43 2.60
CA ASP A 262 -2.82 -0.19 2.15
C ASP A 262 -3.32 1.01 2.98
N GLY A 263 -2.58 1.28 4.05
CA GLY A 263 -2.84 2.38 4.98
C GLY A 263 -2.89 1.94 6.44
N SER A 264 -2.67 2.91 7.34
CA SER A 264 -2.72 2.73 8.81
C SER A 264 -1.77 1.65 9.38
N ILE A 265 -0.69 1.33 8.67
CA ILE A 265 0.38 0.46 9.16
C ILE A 265 1.55 1.35 9.58
N GLY A 266 1.55 1.75 10.85
CA GLY A 266 2.59 2.60 11.43
C GLY A 266 3.63 1.80 12.23
N THR A 267 3.25 0.63 12.73
CA THR A 267 4.07 -0.22 13.60
C THR A 267 4.02 -1.68 13.18
N SER A 268 4.94 -2.49 13.70
CA SER A 268 4.94 -3.94 13.53
C SER A 268 3.67 -4.62 14.08
N GLY A 269 3.03 -4.03 15.08
CA GLY A 269 1.75 -4.52 15.61
C GLY A 269 0.62 -4.38 14.58
N ASP A 270 0.60 -3.28 13.83
CA ASP A 270 -0.38 -3.05 12.77
C ASP A 270 -0.18 -4.01 11.60
N LEU A 271 1.08 -4.31 11.25
CA LEU A 271 1.42 -5.35 10.29
C LEU A 271 0.82 -6.71 10.70
N ALA A 272 1.04 -7.13 11.94
CA ALA A 272 0.48 -8.39 12.44
C ALA A 272 -1.06 -8.38 12.46
N LYS A 273 -1.67 -7.29 12.92
CA LYS A 273 -3.13 -7.11 12.94
C LYS A 273 -3.74 -7.11 11.53
N ALA A 274 -3.05 -6.54 10.53
CA ALA A 274 -3.49 -6.55 9.14
C ALA A 274 -3.57 -7.98 8.58
N ILE A 275 -2.53 -8.79 8.80
CA ILE A 275 -2.55 -10.21 8.39
C ILE A 275 -3.62 -10.97 9.17
N ALA A 276 -3.73 -10.77 10.49
CA ALA A 276 -4.78 -11.39 11.32
C ALA A 276 -6.20 -11.08 10.80
N CYS A 277 -6.45 -9.87 10.31
CA CYS A 277 -7.74 -9.48 9.72
C CYS A 277 -8.01 -10.08 8.32
N GLY A 278 -7.05 -10.80 7.73
CA GLY A 278 -7.23 -11.50 6.46
C GLY A 278 -6.45 -10.94 5.28
N ALA A 279 -5.53 -9.99 5.49
CA ALA A 279 -4.59 -9.58 4.45
C ALA A 279 -3.55 -10.68 4.16
N ASP A 280 -3.15 -10.79 2.90
CA ASP A 280 -2.10 -11.69 2.42
C ASP A 280 -0.73 -10.99 2.39
N ALA A 281 -0.74 -9.67 2.21
CA ALA A 281 0.43 -8.80 2.29
C ALA A 281 0.00 -7.39 2.71
N VAL A 282 0.97 -6.50 2.89
CA VAL A 282 0.71 -5.10 3.24
C VAL A 282 1.48 -4.13 2.36
N MET A 283 0.92 -2.95 2.11
CA MET A 283 1.60 -1.82 1.49
C MET A 283 1.98 -0.79 2.57
N VAL A 284 3.27 -0.51 2.69
CA VAL A 284 3.85 0.25 3.80
C VAL A 284 4.56 1.50 3.29
N GLY A 285 4.22 2.66 3.88
CA GLY A 285 4.79 3.96 3.52
C GLY A 285 5.53 4.61 4.69
N SER A 286 4.80 5.15 5.66
CA SER A 286 5.37 5.97 6.74
C SER A 286 6.45 5.30 7.59
N PRO A 287 6.44 3.98 7.90
CA PRO A 287 7.57 3.34 8.56
C PRO A 287 8.88 3.51 7.79
N PHE A 288 8.87 3.40 6.46
CA PHE A 288 10.08 3.55 5.64
C PHE A 288 10.49 5.01 5.45
N ALA A 289 9.60 5.98 5.66
CA ALA A 289 10.00 7.39 5.69
C ALA A 289 10.90 7.72 6.90
N ARG A 290 10.89 6.88 7.94
CA ARG A 290 11.83 6.95 9.08
C ARG A 290 13.22 6.42 8.74
N ALA A 291 13.43 5.94 7.52
CA ALA A 291 14.70 5.38 7.15
C ALA A 291 15.74 6.50 6.88
N THR A 292 16.99 6.28 7.25
CA THR A 292 18.11 7.21 6.99
C THR A 292 18.48 7.27 5.51
N ASP A 293 18.15 6.23 4.77
CA ASP A 293 18.40 6.04 3.34
C ASP A 293 17.16 6.31 2.46
N ALA A 294 16.03 6.70 3.06
CA ALA A 294 14.83 7.11 2.32
C ALA A 294 15.01 8.51 1.69
N PRO A 295 14.52 8.74 0.45
CA PRO A 295 14.71 10.01 -0.26
C PRO A 295 14.07 11.22 0.44
N GLY A 296 12.99 11.00 1.19
CA GLY A 296 12.24 12.03 1.90
C GLY A 296 12.91 12.53 3.18
N ARG A 297 14.04 11.94 3.63
CA ARG A 297 14.86 12.45 4.74
C ARG A 297 14.07 12.66 6.05
N GLY A 298 13.25 11.68 6.43
CA GLY A 298 12.35 11.78 7.59
C GLY A 298 10.99 12.40 7.27
N PHE A 299 10.76 12.92 6.07
CA PHE A 299 9.45 13.41 5.65
C PHE A 299 8.72 12.41 4.77
N HIS A 300 7.39 12.41 4.88
CA HIS A 300 6.51 11.57 4.10
C HIS A 300 5.33 12.37 3.56
N TRP A 301 4.92 12.07 2.33
CA TRP A 301 3.70 12.59 1.72
C TRP A 301 3.18 11.59 0.69
N GLY A 302 1.86 11.61 0.48
CA GLY A 302 1.19 10.92 -0.61
C GLY A 302 0.76 11.87 -1.72
N ALA A 303 0.15 11.30 -2.76
CA ALA A 303 -0.34 12.06 -3.91
C ALA A 303 -1.37 13.13 -3.52
N GLU A 304 -2.11 12.88 -2.45
CA GLU A 304 -3.14 13.75 -1.91
C GLU A 304 -2.58 15.06 -1.34
N ALA A 305 -1.30 15.09 -0.94
CA ALA A 305 -0.66 16.28 -0.38
C ALA A 305 -0.37 17.35 -1.43
N HIS A 306 -0.25 16.97 -2.69
CA HIS A 306 0.11 17.87 -3.80
C HIS A 306 -1.01 17.99 -4.84
N HIS A 307 -2.25 17.63 -4.47
CA HIS A 307 -3.39 17.84 -5.34
C HIS A 307 -3.57 19.34 -5.62
N ALA A 308 -3.72 19.72 -6.89
CA ALA A 308 -3.73 21.12 -7.32
C ALA A 308 -4.84 21.96 -6.65
N ASP A 309 -6.08 21.47 -6.70
CA ASP A 309 -7.23 22.27 -6.22
C ASP A 309 -7.61 22.03 -4.75
N LEU A 310 -7.51 20.79 -4.29
CA LEU A 310 -7.96 20.38 -2.96
C LEU A 310 -6.97 19.37 -2.37
N PRO A 311 -5.88 19.85 -1.73
CA PRO A 311 -5.01 19.01 -0.93
C PRO A 311 -5.81 18.24 0.13
N ARG A 312 -5.66 16.92 0.12
CA ARG A 312 -6.29 15.99 1.07
C ARG A 312 -5.25 15.16 1.80
N GLY A 313 -3.99 15.59 1.75
CA GLY A 313 -2.84 15.02 2.42
C GLY A 313 -2.02 16.14 3.05
N GLN A 314 -1.12 15.77 3.95
CA GLN A 314 -0.09 16.67 4.48
C GLN A 314 1.25 15.98 4.33
N ARG A 315 2.30 16.80 4.16
CA ARG A 315 3.65 16.35 4.40
C ARG A 315 3.86 16.24 5.91
N VAL A 316 4.25 15.06 6.38
CA VAL A 316 4.46 14.76 7.80
C VAL A 316 5.92 14.45 8.06
N GLN A 317 6.40 14.81 9.24
CA GLN A 317 7.77 14.55 9.68
C GLN A 317 7.79 13.40 10.68
N PHE A 318 8.81 12.55 10.56
CA PHE A 318 9.11 11.49 11.50
C PHE A 318 10.58 11.53 11.91
N ASP A 319 10.84 11.11 13.13
CA ASP A 319 12.22 10.84 13.57
C ASP A 319 12.78 9.64 12.81
N GLN A 320 14.02 9.79 12.34
CA GLN A 320 14.72 8.70 11.67
C GLN A 320 15.22 7.67 12.68
N VAL A 321 14.96 6.39 12.40
CA VAL A 321 15.21 5.29 13.35
C VAL A 321 16.25 4.28 12.86
N GLY A 322 16.69 4.32 11.61
CA GLY A 322 17.69 3.38 11.04
C GLY A 322 17.62 3.30 9.53
N SER A 323 18.37 2.41 8.89
CA SER A 323 18.20 2.12 7.46
C SER A 323 16.90 1.35 7.19
N ILE A 324 16.47 1.24 5.92
CA ILE A 324 15.35 0.38 5.54
C ILE A 324 15.59 -1.07 6.00
N GLU A 325 16.82 -1.57 5.86
CA GLU A 325 17.20 -2.91 6.30
C GLU A 325 17.03 -3.08 7.81
N GLU A 326 17.50 -2.13 8.62
CA GLU A 326 17.33 -2.15 10.08
C GLU A 326 15.85 -2.03 10.49
N ILE A 327 15.05 -1.26 9.74
CA ILE A 327 13.60 -1.16 9.98
C ILE A 327 12.92 -2.51 9.70
N LEU A 328 13.31 -3.21 8.64
CA LEU A 328 12.74 -4.52 8.30
C LEU A 328 13.19 -5.61 9.28
N PHE A 329 14.49 -5.72 9.55
CA PHE A 329 15.11 -6.90 10.18
C PHE A 329 15.73 -6.64 11.54
N GLY A 330 15.90 -5.38 11.93
CA GLY A 330 16.59 -4.99 13.15
C GLY A 330 18.12 -5.06 13.05
N PRO A 331 18.83 -5.14 14.20
CA PRO A 331 18.27 -5.21 15.55
C PRO A 331 17.48 -3.94 15.90
N SER A 332 16.34 -4.11 16.60
CA SER A 332 15.60 -2.94 17.09
C SER A 332 16.32 -2.32 18.29
N ARG A 333 16.45 -1.00 18.27
CA ARG A 333 16.96 -0.16 19.38
C ARG A 333 15.86 0.67 20.05
N VAL A 334 14.62 0.47 19.64
CA VAL A 334 13.42 1.16 20.15
C VAL A 334 12.32 0.16 20.47
N ALA A 335 11.44 0.50 21.41
CA ALA A 335 10.36 -0.38 21.90
C ALA A 335 8.96 0.03 21.43
N ASP A 336 8.89 0.86 20.38
CA ASP A 336 7.64 1.44 19.85
C ASP A 336 7.10 0.69 18.60
N GLY A 337 7.76 -0.39 18.19
CA GLY A 337 7.37 -1.20 17.02
C GLY A 337 7.71 -0.57 15.67
N THR A 338 8.55 0.47 15.62
CA THR A 338 8.97 1.11 14.36
C THR A 338 10.18 0.46 13.68
N MET A 339 10.82 -0.52 14.34
CA MET A 339 11.95 -1.29 13.80
C MET A 339 11.74 -2.80 13.97
N ASN A 340 12.50 -3.58 13.20
CA ASN A 340 12.40 -5.04 13.13
C ASN A 340 10.97 -5.53 12.86
N LEU A 341 10.33 -4.96 11.84
CA LEU A 341 8.95 -5.27 11.46
C LEU A 341 8.75 -6.78 11.21
N VAL A 342 9.71 -7.41 10.54
CA VAL A 342 9.64 -8.82 10.14
C VAL A 342 9.83 -9.73 11.35
N GLY A 343 10.82 -9.45 12.21
CA GLY A 343 11.03 -10.22 13.43
C GLY A 343 9.86 -10.11 14.40
N ALA A 344 9.23 -8.94 14.49
CA ALA A 344 8.03 -8.73 15.30
C ALA A 344 6.81 -9.50 14.74
N LEU A 345 6.60 -9.52 13.42
CA LEU A 345 5.57 -10.35 12.79
C LEU A 345 5.78 -11.84 13.10
N LYS A 346 7.00 -12.34 12.89
CA LYS A 346 7.36 -13.73 13.22
C LYS A 346 7.10 -14.07 14.69
N ARG A 347 7.51 -13.18 15.61
CA ARG A 347 7.24 -13.36 17.05
C ARG A 347 5.75 -13.36 17.37
N SER A 348 4.95 -12.50 16.73
CA SER A 348 3.50 -12.46 16.92
C SER A 348 2.84 -13.77 16.48
N MET A 349 3.17 -14.25 15.28
CA MET A 349 2.70 -15.54 14.75
C MET A 349 3.13 -16.72 15.63
N ALA A 350 4.41 -16.75 16.01
CA ALA A 350 4.96 -17.81 16.85
C ALA A 350 4.30 -17.87 18.24
N THR A 351 4.14 -16.71 18.88
CA THR A 351 3.50 -16.60 20.21
C THR A 351 2.02 -16.99 20.16
N THR A 352 1.39 -16.85 18.99
CA THR A 352 -0.01 -17.23 18.78
C THR A 352 -0.15 -18.62 18.15
N GLY A 353 0.95 -19.34 17.92
CA GLY A 353 0.96 -20.75 17.52
C GLY A 353 0.95 -21.03 16.02
N TYR A 354 1.12 -20.00 15.18
CA TYR A 354 1.06 -20.07 13.72
C TYR A 354 2.45 -19.98 13.10
N THR A 355 2.66 -20.71 11.99
CA THR A 355 3.92 -20.70 11.23
C THR A 355 3.76 -20.18 9.81
N GLU A 356 2.53 -20.00 9.31
CA GLU A 356 2.24 -19.57 7.95
C GLU A 356 1.23 -18.41 7.95
N LEU A 357 1.43 -17.42 7.08
CA LEU A 357 0.58 -16.22 6.99
C LEU A 357 -0.89 -16.56 6.81
N LYS A 358 -1.18 -17.51 5.90
CA LYS A 358 -2.57 -17.87 5.57
C LYS A 358 -3.32 -18.49 6.74
N GLU A 359 -2.63 -19.29 7.56
CA GLU A 359 -3.21 -19.87 8.77
C GLU A 359 -3.40 -18.81 9.86
N PHE A 360 -2.45 -17.88 9.97
CA PHE A 360 -2.49 -16.78 10.94
C PHE A 360 -3.71 -15.86 10.74
N GLN A 361 -4.29 -15.78 9.54
CA GLN A 361 -5.58 -15.10 9.29
C GLN A 361 -6.76 -15.67 10.10
N ARG A 362 -6.60 -16.83 10.76
CA ARG A 362 -7.61 -17.46 11.63
C ARG A 362 -7.40 -17.19 13.12
N VAL A 363 -6.36 -16.42 13.47
CA VAL A 363 -6.07 -16.09 14.87
C VAL A 363 -7.24 -15.34 15.49
N GLU A 364 -7.47 -15.60 16.79
CA GLU A 364 -8.50 -14.89 17.53
C GLU A 364 -8.10 -13.42 17.71
N VAL A 365 -9.08 -12.54 17.53
CA VAL A 365 -8.93 -11.10 17.67
C VAL A 365 -10.03 -10.59 18.60
N VAL A 366 -9.66 -9.70 19.52
CA VAL A 366 -10.58 -9.01 20.44
C VAL A 366 -10.62 -7.53 20.12
N ALA A 367 -11.79 -6.91 20.28
CA ALA A 367 -11.94 -5.46 20.26
C ALA A 367 -11.92 -4.93 21.70
N HIS A 368 -11.40 -3.71 21.91
CA HIS A 368 -11.32 -3.08 23.23
C HIS A 368 -11.69 -1.61 23.21
#